data_AF-A0A7S2CU63-F1
#
_entry.id   AF-A0A7S2CU63-F1
#
_cell.length_a   1.000
_cell.length_b   1.000
_cell.length_c   1.000
_cell.angle_alpha   90.00
_cell.angle_beta   90.00
_cell.angle_gamma   90.00
#
_symmetry.space_group_name_H-M   'P 1'
#
loop_
_entity.id
_entity.type
_entity.pdbx_description
1 polymer ?
#
loop_
_entity_poly.entity_id
_entity_poly.type
_entity_poly.pdbx_seq_one_letter_code
_entity_poly.pdbx_strand_id
1 'polypeptide(L)'
;AAAPGGPEAVPTWPVQPPLPPVPLFGADGAAVGESSDQASAAEAAPPKPLRPTEHERDLRHEIKRLGKLEALFDRKSIPTFGEALRDRYLPALGPVTVFSLLGDAFVAGKGIAHRKAMVYSAHELLMRKKGRALTMEDRRISLLRHFFMRIAKSIRGFKSDERHAYVRLVEHWQKEKSFQPGEIKELKEAWDVD
;
A
#
# COMPACT_ATOMS: atom_id res chain seq x y z
N ALA A 1 39.65 -24.10 -37.57
CA ALA A 1 40.45 -23.00 -37.00
C ALA A 1 39.50 -22.10 -36.22
N ALA A 2 39.56 -22.15 -34.89
CA ALA A 2 38.72 -21.35 -34.00
C ALA A 2 39.51 -20.12 -33.53
N ALA A 3 38.94 -18.93 -33.66
CA ALA A 3 39.55 -17.68 -33.24
C ALA A 3 39.46 -17.52 -31.70
N PRO A 4 40.49 -16.95 -31.04
CA PRO A 4 40.45 -16.69 -29.61
C PRO A 4 39.66 -15.40 -29.30
N GLY A 5 38.76 -15.50 -28.32
CA GLY A 5 37.98 -14.39 -27.79
C GLY A 5 38.86 -13.38 -27.04
N GLY A 6 38.64 -12.10 -27.33
CA GLY A 6 39.31 -10.97 -26.68
C GLY A 6 38.78 -10.70 -25.26
N PRO A 7 39.60 -10.06 -24.40
CA PRO A 7 39.25 -9.83 -23.00
C PRO A 7 38.17 -8.75 -22.82
N GLU A 8 37.16 -9.08 -22.01
CA GLU A 8 36.12 -8.18 -21.51
C GLU A 8 36.74 -7.02 -20.71
N ALA A 9 36.40 -5.79 -21.10
CA ALA A 9 36.78 -4.59 -20.36
C ALA A 9 35.90 -4.46 -19.11
N VAL A 10 36.54 -4.46 -17.93
CA VAL A 10 35.87 -4.28 -16.64
C VAL A 10 35.54 -2.79 -16.45
N PRO A 11 34.28 -2.42 -16.14
CA PRO A 11 33.90 -1.04 -15.90
C PRO A 11 34.43 -0.55 -14.54
N THR A 12 35.24 0.52 -14.58
CA THR A 12 35.73 1.25 -13.42
C THR A 12 34.67 2.24 -12.94
N TRP A 13 34.19 2.05 -11.71
CA TRP A 13 33.27 2.99 -11.06
C TRP A 13 34.05 4.13 -10.38
N PRO A 14 33.56 5.38 -10.42
CA PRO A 14 34.20 6.50 -9.74
C PRO A 14 34.05 6.38 -8.22
N VAL A 15 35.18 6.48 -7.52
CA VAL A 15 35.28 6.54 -6.06
C VAL A 15 34.68 7.86 -5.58
N GLN A 16 33.67 7.80 -4.71
CA GLN A 16 33.09 8.99 -4.06
C GLN A 16 34.08 9.60 -3.05
N PRO A 17 34.22 10.93 -3.01
CA PRO A 17 34.99 11.61 -1.98
C PRO A 17 34.27 11.58 -0.61
N PRO A 18 35.01 11.64 0.51
CA PRO A 18 34.44 11.60 1.86
C PRO A 18 33.67 12.89 2.18
N LEU A 19 32.53 12.71 2.87
CA LEU A 19 31.68 13.81 3.35
C LEU A 19 32.34 14.57 4.53
N PRO A 20 32.11 15.88 4.66
CA PRO A 20 32.60 16.67 5.79
C PRO A 20 31.82 16.39 7.09
N PRO A 21 32.43 16.61 8.27
CA PRO A 21 31.79 16.40 9.56
C PRO A 21 30.72 17.46 9.87
N VAL A 22 29.62 17.02 10.47
CA VAL A 22 28.51 17.86 10.93
C VAL A 22 28.84 18.45 12.31
N PRO A 23 28.64 19.76 12.55
CA PRO A 23 28.86 20.37 13.86
C PRO A 23 27.77 19.95 14.87
N LEU A 24 28.25 19.59 16.05
CA LEU A 24 27.50 19.23 17.25
C LEU A 24 26.96 20.52 17.90
N PHE A 25 25.67 20.83 17.70
CA PHE A 25 25.03 21.91 18.45
C PHE A 25 24.55 21.39 19.80
N GLY A 26 25.25 21.81 20.86
CA GLY A 26 24.74 21.82 22.22
C GLY A 26 23.90 23.07 22.46
N ALA A 27 22.77 22.89 23.14
CA ALA A 27 22.07 23.97 23.82
C ALA A 27 21.40 23.39 25.07
N ASP A 28 22.07 23.63 26.18
CA ASP A 28 21.56 23.63 27.55
C ASP A 28 20.42 24.65 27.67
N GLY A 29 19.45 24.41 28.56
CA GLY A 29 18.72 25.50 29.19
C GLY A 29 17.21 25.36 29.35
N ALA A 30 16.84 25.38 30.64
CA ALA A 30 15.66 26.02 31.23
C ALA A 30 14.39 25.19 31.42
N ALA A 31 14.03 25.16 32.70
CA ALA A 31 12.93 24.47 33.32
C ALA A 31 11.75 25.42 33.64
N VAL A 32 10.65 24.79 34.06
CA VAL A 32 9.54 25.28 34.91
C VAL A 32 8.51 26.24 34.28
N GLY A 33 7.24 25.82 34.37
CA GLY A 33 6.07 26.67 34.18
C GLY A 33 4.75 25.90 34.26
N GLU A 34 4.32 25.55 35.48
CA GLU A 34 2.93 25.20 35.81
C GLU A 34 1.97 26.33 35.43
N SER A 35 0.77 26.00 34.92
CA SER A 35 -0.47 26.71 35.27
C SER A 35 -1.73 25.95 34.82
N SER A 36 -2.66 25.91 35.78
CA SER A 36 -3.97 25.28 35.84
C SER A 36 -4.98 25.57 34.72
N ASP A 37 -5.88 24.59 34.58
CA ASP A 37 -7.35 24.69 34.47
C ASP A 37 -7.99 25.78 33.60
N GLN A 38 -8.60 25.34 32.50
CA GLN A 38 -10.03 25.63 32.29
C GLN A 38 -10.68 24.59 31.37
N ALA A 39 -11.32 23.60 31.98
CA ALA A 39 -12.24 22.69 31.32
C ALA A 39 -13.52 23.44 30.94
N SER A 40 -13.61 23.89 29.68
CA SER A 40 -14.88 24.29 29.08
C SER A 40 -15.49 23.09 28.37
N ALA A 41 -16.45 22.45 29.04
CA ALA A 41 -17.30 21.41 28.47
C ALA A 41 -18.22 22.05 27.40
N ALA A 42 -17.69 22.21 26.19
CA ALA A 42 -18.50 22.45 25.01
C ALA A 42 -19.19 21.13 24.64
N GLU A 43 -20.50 21.10 24.89
CA GLU A 43 -21.43 20.08 24.45
C GLU A 43 -21.25 19.82 22.95
N ALA A 44 -20.53 18.73 22.64
CA ALA A 44 -20.14 18.36 21.29
C ALA A 44 -21.38 17.94 20.51
N ALA A 45 -21.95 18.88 19.76
CA ALA A 45 -22.91 18.59 18.71
C ALA A 45 -22.40 17.40 17.87
N PRO A 46 -23.27 16.43 17.50
CA PRO A 46 -22.84 15.27 16.76
C PRO A 46 -22.15 15.73 15.46
N PRO A 47 -20.93 15.24 15.17
CA PRO A 47 -20.17 15.70 14.01
C PRO A 47 -21.01 15.48 12.76
N LYS A 48 -21.37 16.57 12.09
CA LYS A 48 -22.06 16.51 10.80
C LYS A 48 -21.22 15.64 9.87
N PRO A 49 -21.82 14.69 9.12
CA PRO A 49 -21.06 13.84 8.22
C PRO A 49 -20.35 14.72 7.19
N LEU A 50 -19.01 14.71 7.25
CA LEU A 50 -18.17 15.41 6.28
C LEU A 50 -18.52 14.87 4.90
N ARG A 51 -18.87 15.77 3.98
CA ARG A 51 -19.17 15.38 2.59
C ARG A 51 -17.91 14.73 1.99
N PRO A 52 -18.05 13.63 1.22
CA PRO A 52 -16.91 13.05 0.52
C PRO A 52 -16.20 14.11 -0.31
N THR A 53 -14.87 14.12 -0.25
CA THR A 53 -14.07 15.01 -1.10
C THR A 53 -14.22 14.59 -2.56
N GLU A 54 -13.97 15.51 -3.51
CA GLU A 54 -14.04 15.17 -4.94
C GLU A 54 -13.11 14.01 -5.30
N HIS A 55 -11.92 13.96 -4.69
CA HIS A 55 -10.97 12.87 -4.85
C HIS A 55 -11.48 11.53 -4.33
N GLU A 56 -12.24 11.50 -3.23
CA GLU A 56 -12.86 10.26 -2.73
C GLU A 56 -13.89 9.73 -3.73
N ARG A 57 -14.74 10.62 -4.25
CA ARG A 57 -15.75 10.26 -5.25
C ARG A 57 -15.09 9.71 -6.52
N ASP A 58 -14.05 10.36 -7.00
CA ASP A 58 -13.28 9.93 -8.17
C ASP A 58 -12.62 8.56 -7.95
N LEU A 59 -12.03 8.34 -6.77
CA LEU A 59 -11.44 7.05 -6.43
C LEU A 59 -12.50 5.93 -6.42
N ARG A 60 -13.68 6.17 -5.83
CA ARG A 60 -14.79 5.20 -5.85
C ARG A 60 -15.24 4.87 -7.28
N HIS A 61 -15.26 5.86 -8.18
CA HIS A 61 -15.58 5.64 -9.59
C HIS A 61 -14.52 4.79 -10.30
N GLU A 62 -13.22 5.07 -10.09
CA GLU A 62 -12.13 4.27 -10.66
C GLU A 62 -12.14 2.83 -10.15
N ILE A 63 -12.36 2.62 -8.84
CA ILE A 63 -12.49 1.28 -8.27
C ILE A 63 -13.67 0.53 -8.93
N LYS A 64 -14.81 1.21 -9.15
CA LYS A 64 -15.96 0.60 -9.84
C LYS A 64 -15.65 0.31 -11.31
N ARG A 65 -14.87 1.16 -11.99
CA ARG A 65 -14.43 0.97 -13.37
C ARG A 65 -13.54 -0.26 -13.52
N LEU A 66 -12.71 -0.55 -12.52
CA LEU A 66 -11.85 -1.75 -12.49
C LEU A 66 -12.64 -3.07 -12.58
N GLY A 67 -13.91 -3.06 -12.18
CA GLY A 67 -14.82 -4.21 -12.28
C GLY A 67 -15.57 -4.34 -13.61
N LYS A 68 -15.39 -3.40 -14.54
CA LYS A 68 -16.02 -3.43 -15.87
C LYS A 68 -15.27 -4.38 -16.80
N LEU A 69 -16.01 -5.05 -17.70
CA LEU A 69 -15.44 -6.02 -18.64
C LEU A 69 -14.27 -5.42 -19.43
N GLU A 70 -14.41 -4.20 -19.94
CA GLU A 70 -13.36 -3.48 -20.67
C GLU A 70 -12.04 -3.40 -19.88
N ALA A 71 -12.11 -3.03 -18.60
CA ALA A 71 -10.94 -2.94 -17.74
C ALA A 71 -10.35 -4.31 -17.41
N LEU A 72 -11.19 -5.35 -17.27
CA LEU A 72 -10.73 -6.71 -16.98
C LEU A 72 -9.99 -7.35 -18.16
N PHE A 73 -10.32 -6.98 -19.40
CA PHE A 73 -9.61 -7.45 -20.59
C PHE A 73 -8.36 -6.62 -20.91
N ASP A 74 -8.31 -5.37 -20.47
CA ASP A 74 -7.13 -4.53 -20.64
C ASP A 74 -6.04 -4.85 -19.62
N ARG A 75 -4.90 -5.36 -20.09
CA ARG A 75 -3.73 -5.66 -19.26
C ARG A 75 -3.10 -4.42 -18.62
N LYS A 76 -3.36 -3.22 -19.15
CA LYS A 76 -2.82 -1.96 -18.63
C LYS A 76 -3.68 -1.35 -17.53
N SER A 77 -4.92 -1.79 -17.36
CA SER A 77 -5.87 -1.18 -16.42
C SER A 77 -5.38 -1.21 -14.98
N ILE A 78 -4.89 -2.36 -14.50
CA ILE A 78 -4.37 -2.55 -13.14
C ILE A 78 -3.09 -1.72 -12.91
N PRO A 79 -2.05 -1.80 -13.78
CA PRO A 79 -0.88 -0.92 -13.67
C PRO A 79 -1.22 0.56 -13.65
N THR A 80 -2.09 1.03 -14.57
CA THR A 80 -2.50 2.43 -14.64
C THR A 80 -3.28 2.85 -13.39
N PHE A 81 -4.15 1.98 -12.86
CA PHE A 81 -4.86 2.26 -11.62
C PHE A 81 -3.91 2.30 -10.42
N GLY A 82 -2.91 1.40 -10.34
CA GLY A 82 -1.86 1.44 -9.33
C GLY A 82 -1.03 2.74 -9.38
N GLU A 83 -0.74 3.25 -10.57
CA GLU A 83 -0.10 4.55 -10.76
C GLU A 83 -0.98 5.70 -10.27
N ALA A 84 -2.27 5.69 -10.61
CA ALA A 84 -3.22 6.70 -10.12
C ALA A 84 -3.36 6.67 -8.59
N LEU A 85 -3.41 5.48 -7.98
CA LEU A 85 -3.40 5.35 -6.52
C LEU A 85 -2.16 5.99 -5.92
N ARG A 86 -0.98 5.72 -6.49
CA ARG A 86 0.30 6.24 -6.01
C ARG A 86 0.46 7.74 -6.18
N ASP A 87 0.17 8.25 -7.36
CA ASP A 87 0.56 9.60 -7.76
C ASP A 87 -0.55 10.64 -7.55
N ARG A 88 -1.81 10.21 -7.51
CA ARG A 88 -2.98 11.09 -7.35
C ARG A 88 -3.68 10.88 -6.02
N TYR A 89 -4.11 9.66 -5.71
CA TYR A 89 -5.04 9.45 -4.58
C TYR A 89 -4.34 9.36 -3.21
N LEU A 90 -3.19 8.68 -3.12
CA LEU A 90 -2.43 8.57 -1.87
C LEU A 90 -1.96 9.93 -1.34
N PRO A 91 -1.37 10.84 -2.15
CA PRO A 91 -1.05 12.19 -1.70
C PRO A 91 -2.27 13.01 -1.28
N ALA A 92 -3.41 12.85 -1.96
CA ALA A 92 -4.58 13.70 -1.75
C ALA A 92 -5.46 13.25 -0.57
N LEU A 93 -5.60 11.94 -0.35
CA LEU A 93 -6.54 11.37 0.63
C LEU A 93 -5.84 10.68 1.81
N GLY A 94 -4.55 10.38 1.68
CA GLY A 94 -3.79 9.58 2.63
C GLY A 94 -4.03 8.06 2.50
N PRO A 95 -3.09 7.24 3.02
CA PRO A 95 -3.15 5.77 2.92
C PRO A 95 -4.39 5.16 3.57
N VAL A 96 -4.74 5.61 4.77
CA VAL A 96 -5.85 5.05 5.54
C VAL A 96 -7.16 5.12 4.76
N THR A 97 -7.48 6.30 4.23
CA THR A 97 -8.69 6.54 3.44
C THR A 97 -8.69 5.69 2.17
N VAL A 98 -7.61 5.76 1.38
CA VAL A 98 -7.51 5.04 0.10
C VAL A 98 -7.67 3.53 0.28
N PHE A 99 -6.94 2.94 1.23
CA PHE A 99 -6.95 1.50 1.45
C PHE A 99 -8.24 1.01 2.11
N SER A 100 -8.87 1.83 2.98
CA SER A 100 -10.19 1.52 3.53
C SER A 100 -11.26 1.51 2.44
N LEU A 101 -11.24 2.48 1.52
CA LEU A 101 -12.16 2.55 0.38
C LEU A 101 -12.00 1.35 -0.55
N LEU A 102 -10.76 0.92 -0.80
CA LEU A 102 -10.47 -0.28 -1.59
C LEU A 102 -11.01 -1.53 -0.89
N GLY A 103 -10.84 -1.64 0.43
CA GLY A 103 -11.37 -2.74 1.24
C GLY A 103 -12.91 -2.77 1.26
N ASP A 104 -13.55 -1.62 1.42
CA ASP A 104 -15.01 -1.49 1.39
C ASP A 104 -15.58 -1.92 0.04
N ALA A 105 -14.94 -1.48 -1.04
CA ALA A 105 -15.31 -1.88 -2.39
C ALA A 105 -15.10 -3.39 -2.63
N PHE A 106 -14.06 -3.98 -2.06
CA PHE A 106 -13.82 -5.42 -2.13
C PHE A 106 -14.91 -6.23 -1.42
N VAL A 107 -15.30 -5.82 -0.22
CA VAL A 107 -16.36 -6.48 0.56
C VAL A 107 -17.72 -6.32 -0.14
N ALA A 108 -18.01 -5.15 -0.69
CA ALA A 108 -19.25 -4.88 -1.41
C ALA A 108 -19.30 -5.54 -2.81
N GLY A 109 -18.14 -5.76 -3.44
CA GLY A 109 -18.02 -6.31 -4.78
C GLY A 109 -18.43 -7.79 -4.84
N LYS A 110 -19.27 -8.16 -5.82
CA LYS A 110 -19.73 -9.54 -6.01
C LYS A 110 -18.88 -10.33 -7.02
N GLY A 111 -18.18 -9.64 -7.93
CA GLY A 111 -17.42 -10.28 -9.01
C GLY A 111 -16.03 -10.73 -8.57
N ILE A 112 -15.72 -12.01 -8.79
CA ILE A 112 -14.39 -12.60 -8.51
C ILE A 112 -13.29 -11.83 -9.25
N ALA A 113 -13.51 -11.51 -10.52
CA ALA A 113 -12.53 -10.78 -11.33
C ALA A 113 -12.29 -9.36 -10.80
N HIS A 114 -13.34 -8.66 -10.37
CA HIS A 114 -13.24 -7.33 -9.77
C HIS A 114 -12.46 -7.36 -8.44
N ARG A 115 -12.77 -8.34 -7.58
CA ARG A 115 -12.05 -8.58 -6.32
C ARG A 115 -10.56 -8.87 -6.55
N LYS A 116 -10.25 -9.73 -7.51
CA LYS A 116 -8.85 -10.01 -7.90
C LYS A 116 -8.16 -8.75 -8.41
N ALA A 117 -8.81 -7.95 -9.26
CA ALA A 117 -8.22 -6.72 -9.79
C ALA A 117 -7.87 -5.73 -8.67
N MET A 118 -8.71 -5.57 -7.65
CA MET A 118 -8.41 -4.72 -6.48
C MET A 118 -7.18 -5.22 -5.71
N VAL A 119 -7.09 -6.53 -5.46
CA VAL A 119 -5.94 -7.12 -4.76
C VAL A 119 -4.66 -7.06 -5.60
N TYR A 120 -4.74 -7.26 -6.92
CA TYR A 120 -3.59 -7.08 -7.81
C TYR A 120 -3.15 -5.62 -7.92
N SER A 121 -4.07 -4.66 -7.81
CA SER A 121 -3.71 -3.24 -7.74
C SER A 121 -2.95 -2.90 -6.46
N ALA A 122 -3.33 -3.51 -5.33
CA ALA A 122 -2.58 -3.41 -4.08
C ALA A 122 -1.22 -4.12 -4.16
N HIS A 123 -1.14 -5.27 -4.84
CA HIS A 123 0.13 -5.95 -5.14
C HIS A 123 1.07 -5.06 -5.96
N GLU A 124 0.58 -4.42 -7.04
CA GLU A 124 1.38 -3.48 -7.84
C GLU A 124 1.95 -2.35 -6.99
N LEU A 125 1.14 -1.80 -6.08
CA LEU A 125 1.61 -0.79 -5.13
C LEU A 125 2.70 -1.31 -4.20
N LEU A 126 2.61 -2.56 -3.74
CA LEU A 126 3.60 -3.15 -2.85
C LEU A 126 4.93 -3.44 -3.57
N MET A 127 4.89 -3.96 -4.80
CA MET A 127 6.10 -4.33 -5.56
C MET A 127 6.87 -3.12 -6.09
N ARG A 128 6.17 -2.00 -6.35
CA ARG A 128 6.81 -0.81 -6.93
C ARG A 128 7.62 -0.03 -5.90
N LYS A 129 8.95 -0.06 -6.06
CA LYS A 129 9.91 0.71 -5.24
C LYS A 129 9.78 2.23 -5.37
N LYS A 130 9.14 2.73 -6.43
CA LYS A 130 8.99 4.17 -6.70
C LYS A 130 7.66 4.69 -6.16
N GLY A 131 7.69 5.79 -5.42
CA GLY A 131 6.53 6.58 -5.02
C GLY A 131 6.94 7.73 -4.10
N ARG A 132 6.35 8.92 -4.30
CA ARG A 132 6.68 10.12 -3.53
C ARG A 132 5.86 10.29 -2.26
N ALA A 133 4.69 9.64 -2.20
CA ALA A 133 3.72 9.85 -1.12
C ALA A 133 4.09 9.11 0.17
N LEU A 134 4.65 7.90 0.05
CA LEU A 134 4.87 6.98 1.17
C LEU A 134 6.15 6.18 0.95
N THR A 135 6.87 5.95 2.04
CA THR A 135 7.96 4.98 2.09
C THR A 135 7.41 3.57 1.80
N MET A 136 8.29 2.65 1.42
CA MET A 136 7.92 1.25 1.19
C MET A 136 7.33 0.62 2.46
N GLU A 137 7.93 0.93 3.62
CA GLU A 137 7.48 0.45 4.92
C GLU A 137 6.09 0.97 5.30
N ASP A 138 5.85 2.29 5.21
CA ASP A 138 4.55 2.87 5.56
C ASP A 138 3.43 2.32 4.66
N ARG A 139 3.74 2.15 3.37
CA ARG A 139 2.82 1.57 2.40
C ARG A 139 2.47 0.14 2.75
N ARG A 140 3.47 -0.67 3.08
CA ARG A 140 3.32 -2.07 3.48
C ARG A 140 2.46 -2.21 4.73
N ILE A 141 2.77 -1.45 5.78
CA ILE A 141 2.00 -1.44 7.04
C ILE A 141 0.55 -1.02 6.79
N SER A 142 0.36 0.05 6.01
CA SER A 142 -0.96 0.59 5.72
C SER A 142 -1.81 -0.37 4.89
N LEU A 143 -1.23 -1.02 3.87
CA LEU A 143 -1.90 -2.05 3.07
C LEU A 143 -2.30 -3.24 3.91
N LEU A 144 -1.39 -3.74 4.77
CA LEU A 144 -1.69 -4.84 5.67
C LEU A 144 -2.90 -4.52 6.55
N ARG A 145 -2.81 -3.43 7.32
CA ARG A 145 -3.81 -3.09 8.34
C ARG A 145 -5.15 -2.65 7.76
N HIS A 146 -5.13 -1.76 6.76
CA HIS A 146 -6.36 -1.10 6.30
C HIS A 146 -7.03 -1.80 5.12
N PHE A 147 -6.30 -2.67 4.40
CA PHE A 147 -6.86 -3.42 3.27
C PHE A 147 -6.84 -4.92 3.50
N PHE A 148 -5.66 -5.55 3.60
CA PHE A 148 -5.57 -7.02 3.59
C PHE A 148 -6.23 -7.69 4.80
N MET A 149 -6.06 -7.13 6.00
CA MET A 149 -6.75 -7.62 7.20
C MET A 149 -8.26 -7.36 7.15
N ARG A 150 -8.69 -6.27 6.52
CA ARG A 150 -10.12 -5.94 6.35
C ARG A 150 -10.83 -6.94 5.45
N ILE A 151 -10.17 -7.42 4.40
CA ILE A 151 -10.75 -8.38 3.45
C ILE A 151 -10.58 -9.85 3.88
N ALA A 152 -9.82 -10.12 4.93
CA ALA A 152 -9.47 -11.47 5.40
C ALA A 152 -10.69 -12.36 5.61
N LYS A 153 -11.72 -11.86 6.33
CA LYS A 153 -12.98 -12.59 6.57
C LYS A 153 -13.68 -12.98 5.26
N SER A 154 -13.62 -12.13 4.23
CA SER A 154 -14.21 -12.42 2.93
C SER A 154 -13.45 -13.53 2.22
N ILE A 155 -12.11 -13.44 2.20
CA ILE A 155 -11.24 -14.42 1.54
C ILE A 155 -11.38 -15.81 2.17
N ARG A 156 -11.43 -15.89 3.51
CA ARG A 156 -11.67 -17.14 4.23
C ARG A 156 -13.03 -17.79 3.89
N GLY A 157 -14.01 -16.99 3.46
CA GLY A 157 -15.30 -17.49 3.00
C GLY A 157 -15.32 -17.97 1.54
N PHE A 158 -14.25 -17.75 0.77
CA PHE A 158 -14.21 -18.15 -0.64
C PHE A 158 -13.99 -19.65 -0.82
N LYS A 159 -14.52 -20.17 -1.94
CA LYS A 159 -14.29 -21.54 -2.41
C LYS A 159 -12.82 -21.76 -2.75
N SER A 160 -12.37 -23.02 -2.69
CA SER A 160 -10.98 -23.41 -2.94
C SER A 160 -10.40 -22.80 -4.24
N ASP A 161 -11.14 -22.89 -5.35
CA ASP A 161 -10.68 -22.41 -6.66
C ASP A 161 -10.42 -20.88 -6.69
N GLU A 162 -11.26 -20.10 -6.00
CA GLU A 162 -11.08 -18.66 -5.88
C GLU A 162 -9.93 -18.34 -4.92
N ARG A 163 -9.85 -19.06 -3.80
CA ARG A 163 -8.82 -18.91 -2.77
C ARG A 163 -7.42 -19.17 -3.31
N HIS A 164 -7.26 -20.14 -4.22
CA HIS A 164 -5.97 -20.54 -4.76
C HIS A 164 -5.17 -19.39 -5.41
N ALA A 165 -5.86 -18.40 -6.00
CA ALA A 165 -5.18 -17.22 -6.54
C ALA A 165 -4.55 -16.34 -5.44
N TYR A 166 -5.19 -16.26 -4.28
CA TYR A 166 -4.71 -15.51 -3.13
C TYR A 166 -3.58 -16.24 -2.40
N VAL A 167 -3.65 -17.58 -2.30
CA VAL A 167 -2.56 -18.42 -1.77
C VAL A 167 -1.26 -18.14 -2.54
N ARG A 168 -1.29 -18.27 -3.87
CA ARG A 168 -0.13 -18.00 -4.74
C ARG A 168 0.42 -16.59 -4.59
N LEU A 169 -0.44 -15.62 -4.30
CA LEU A 169 -0.03 -14.24 -4.09
C LEU A 169 0.72 -14.07 -2.76
N VAL A 170 0.24 -14.71 -1.68
CA VAL A 170 0.91 -14.69 -0.37
C VAL A 170 2.25 -15.43 -0.43
N GLU A 171 2.32 -16.58 -1.09
CA GLU A 171 3.57 -17.30 -1.35
C GLU A 171 4.59 -16.43 -2.10
N HIS A 172 4.12 -15.72 -3.14
CA HIS A 172 4.97 -14.80 -3.89
C HIS A 172 5.50 -13.67 -3.00
N TRP A 173 4.65 -13.05 -2.17
CA TRP A 173 5.09 -12.00 -1.25
C TRP A 173 6.08 -12.50 -0.19
N GLN A 174 5.92 -13.75 0.27
CA GLN A 174 6.87 -14.39 1.18
C GLN A 174 8.23 -14.60 0.50
N LYS A 175 8.23 -15.11 -0.75
CA LYS A 175 9.45 -15.32 -1.53
C LYS A 175 10.21 -14.02 -1.81
N GLU A 176 9.49 -12.97 -2.20
CA GLU A 176 10.05 -11.65 -2.48
C GLU A 176 10.36 -10.83 -1.21
N LYS A 177 10.11 -11.40 -0.02
CA LYS A 177 10.30 -10.71 1.28
C LYS A 177 9.62 -9.35 1.34
N SER A 178 8.44 -9.24 0.72
CA SER A 178 7.67 -8.00 0.66
C SER A 178 7.01 -7.63 1.99
N PHE A 179 6.89 -8.62 2.88
CA PHE A 179 6.43 -8.49 4.25
C PHE A 179 7.46 -9.09 5.21
N GLN A 180 7.41 -8.64 6.47
CA GLN A 180 8.19 -9.27 7.52
C GLN A 180 7.64 -10.68 7.83
N PRO A 181 8.47 -11.61 8.34
CA PRO A 181 8.01 -12.97 8.63
C PRO A 181 6.78 -13.05 9.54
N GLY A 182 6.70 -12.18 10.56
CA GLY A 182 5.54 -12.12 11.47
C GLY A 182 4.26 -11.64 10.77
N GLU A 183 4.39 -10.75 9.79
CA GLU A 183 3.26 -10.18 9.05
C GLU A 183 2.73 -11.14 8.00
N ILE A 184 3.62 -11.89 7.31
CA ILE A 184 3.21 -12.99 6.45
C ILE A 184 2.45 -14.04 7.27
N LYS A 185 2.96 -14.39 8.46
CA LYS A 185 2.30 -15.35 9.34
C LYS A 185 0.90 -14.86 9.74
N GLU A 186 0.78 -13.61 10.21
CA GLU A 186 -0.50 -13.00 10.54
C GLU A 186 -1.47 -13.01 9.35
N LEU A 187 -0.98 -12.67 8.16
CA LEU A 187 -1.78 -12.65 6.94
C LEU A 187 -2.26 -14.04 6.53
N LYS A 188 -1.38 -15.05 6.60
CA LYS A 188 -1.69 -16.46 6.33
C LYS A 188 -2.79 -16.99 7.26
N GLU A 189 -2.63 -16.75 8.55
CA GLU A 189 -3.62 -17.12 9.58
C GLU A 189 -4.97 -16.43 9.34
N ALA A 190 -4.95 -15.13 9.02
CA ALA A 190 -6.17 -14.36 8.79
C ALA A 190 -6.92 -14.80 7.53
N TRP A 191 -6.20 -15.16 6.47
CA TRP A 191 -6.77 -15.57 5.19
C TRP A 191 -7.09 -17.06 5.11
N ASP A 192 -6.65 -17.84 6.10
CA ASP A 192 -6.79 -19.31 6.14
C ASP A 192 -6.12 -19.93 4.90
N VAL A 193 -4.84 -19.57 4.71
CA VAL A 193 -3.95 -20.01 3.63
C VAL A 193 -2.61 -20.47 4.21
N ASP A 194 -2.23 -21.71 3.90
CA ASP A 194 -0.95 -22.31 4.32
C ASP A 194 0.15 -22.12 3.28
#